data_AF-A0AAE4FTD1-F1
#
_entry.id   AF-A0AAE4FTD1-F1
#
_cell.length_a   1.000
_cell.length_b   1.000
_cell.length_c   1.000
_cell.angle_alpha   90.00
_cell.angle_beta   90.00
_cell.angle_gamma   90.00
#
_symmetry.space_group_name_H-M   'P 1'
#
loop_
_entity.id
_entity.type
_entity.pdbx_description
1 polymer ?
#
loop_
_entity_poly.entity_id
_entity_poly.type
_entity_poly.pdbx_seq_one_letter_code
_entity_poly.pdbx_strand_id
1 'polypeptide(L)'
;MKRQPPSPVIRQLCKEVGFACPVCGSPFLTWHHFDPPWRNKQHHNPEGMIALCPEHAAHADGGHWTINQLRQLKRPANLNDWVTASWPWKPEKAVFMLGNSYYVGERALLSMSGIPILGASRTYLPNYDYSVVSISLQLKEASGRPVVTLKDTAYSSLSWYTFSEAVSKR
;
A
#
# COMPACT_ATOMS: atom_id res chain seq x y z
N MET A 1 7.38 -24.85 -13.38
CA MET A 1 6.58 -24.38 -12.23
C MET A 1 6.00 -23.00 -12.56
N LYS A 2 4.82 -22.61 -12.03
CA LYS A 2 4.33 -21.23 -12.24
C LYS A 2 5.22 -20.26 -11.43
N ARG A 3 5.52 -19.07 -11.98
CA ARG A 3 6.36 -18.06 -11.29
C ARG A 3 5.67 -17.44 -10.07
N GLN A 4 4.35 -17.45 -10.05
CA GLN A 4 3.56 -16.96 -8.93
C GLN A 4 3.63 -17.93 -7.74
N PRO A 5 4.11 -17.49 -6.56
CA PRO A 5 4.16 -18.31 -5.36
C PRO A 5 2.75 -18.64 -4.84
N PRO A 6 2.58 -19.77 -4.15
CA PRO A 6 1.31 -20.09 -3.52
C PRO A 6 1.02 -19.10 -2.37
N SER A 7 -0.26 -18.88 -2.06
CA SER A 7 -0.71 -17.89 -1.07
C SER A 7 -0.03 -17.98 0.30
N PRO A 8 0.30 -19.17 0.86
CA PRO A 8 1.04 -19.26 2.11
C PRO A 8 2.43 -18.62 2.06
N VAL A 9 3.16 -18.78 0.94
CA VAL A 9 4.48 -18.18 0.74
C VAL A 9 4.36 -16.67 0.61
N ILE A 10 3.40 -16.17 -0.17
CA ILE A 10 3.15 -14.72 -0.29
C ILE A 10 2.86 -14.12 1.10
N ARG A 11 2.00 -14.77 1.89
CA ARG A 11 1.66 -14.32 3.24
C ARG A 11 2.88 -14.27 4.16
N GLN A 12 3.78 -15.25 4.06
CA GLN A 12 5.02 -15.26 4.82
C GLN A 12 5.93 -14.08 4.41
N LEU A 13 6.16 -13.88 3.11
CA LEU A 13 7.00 -12.78 2.61
C LEU A 13 6.46 -11.41 3.04
N CYS A 14 5.14 -11.21 2.99
CA CYS A 14 4.53 -9.97 3.48
C CYS A 14 4.74 -9.78 4.99
N LYS A 15 4.65 -10.84 5.80
CA LYS A 15 4.91 -10.75 7.25
C LYS A 15 6.37 -10.38 7.55
N GLU A 16 7.33 -10.94 6.83
CA GLU A 16 8.75 -10.69 7.02
C GLU A 16 9.10 -9.20 6.85
N VAL A 17 8.42 -8.50 5.95
CA VAL A 17 8.58 -7.05 5.71
C VAL A 17 7.57 -6.17 6.45
N GLY A 18 6.74 -6.74 7.31
CA GLY A 18 5.75 -5.99 8.09
C GLY A 18 4.61 -5.41 7.24
N PHE A 19 4.25 -6.08 6.15
CA PHE A 19 3.17 -5.69 5.21
C PHE A 19 3.41 -4.35 4.49
N ALA A 20 4.64 -3.87 4.47
CA ALA A 20 5.04 -2.67 3.74
C ALA A 20 6.41 -2.86 3.11
N CYS A 21 6.69 -2.11 2.04
CA CYS A 21 7.98 -2.17 1.37
C CYS A 21 9.06 -1.70 2.37
N PRO A 22 10.10 -2.50 2.64
CA PRO A 22 11.12 -2.17 3.65
C PRO A 22 12.02 -0.99 3.24
N VAL A 23 11.90 -0.51 1.99
CA VAL A 23 12.67 0.63 1.48
C VAL A 23 11.86 1.94 1.56
N CYS A 24 10.61 1.94 1.11
CA CYS A 24 9.81 3.16 0.97
C CYS A 24 8.48 3.15 1.74
N GLY A 25 8.13 2.07 2.43
CA GLY A 25 6.89 1.96 3.20
C GLY A 25 5.62 1.67 2.38
N SER A 26 5.71 1.53 1.05
CA SER A 26 4.53 1.26 0.22
C SER A 26 3.84 -0.07 0.57
N PRO A 27 2.51 -0.10 0.75
CA PRO A 27 1.73 -1.30 1.07
C PRO A 27 1.42 -2.15 -0.19
N PHE A 28 1.68 -1.64 -1.39
CA PHE A 28 1.47 -2.37 -2.62
C PHE A 28 2.65 -3.30 -2.87
N LEU A 29 2.54 -4.54 -2.40
CA LEU A 29 3.63 -5.53 -2.45
C LEU A 29 3.49 -6.51 -3.62
N THR A 30 4.63 -6.84 -4.21
CA THR A 30 4.89 -7.97 -5.10
C THR A 30 6.06 -8.78 -4.51
N TRP A 31 6.54 -9.80 -5.21
CA TRP A 31 7.65 -10.65 -4.78
C TRP A 31 8.80 -10.66 -5.78
N HIS A 32 10.01 -10.83 -5.27
CA HIS A 32 11.23 -10.98 -6.04
C HIS A 32 11.99 -12.24 -5.60
N HIS A 33 12.56 -12.99 -6.54
CA HIS A 33 13.41 -14.16 -6.27
C HIS A 33 14.86 -13.75 -6.49
N PHE A 34 15.70 -13.83 -5.46
CA PHE A 34 17.07 -13.34 -5.50
C PHE A 34 18.14 -14.39 -5.19
N ASP A 35 17.79 -15.48 -4.49
CA ASP A 35 18.78 -16.49 -4.08
C ASP A 35 18.26 -17.94 -4.07
N PRO A 36 18.46 -18.69 -5.16
CA PRO A 36 18.89 -18.22 -6.48
C PRO A 36 17.80 -17.40 -7.21
N PRO A 37 18.15 -16.59 -8.22
CA PRO A 37 17.14 -15.93 -9.04
C PRO A 37 16.30 -16.95 -9.84
N TRP A 38 15.06 -16.58 -10.15
CA TRP A 38 14.09 -17.47 -10.83
C TRP A 38 14.62 -18.12 -12.12
N ARG A 39 15.46 -17.39 -12.88
CA ARG A 39 16.08 -17.87 -14.13
C ARG A 39 17.07 -19.02 -13.89
N ASN A 40 17.71 -19.07 -12.73
CA ASN A 40 18.69 -20.09 -12.37
C ASN A 40 17.99 -21.31 -11.75
N LYS A 41 16.97 -21.08 -10.91
CA LYS A 41 16.16 -22.15 -10.30
C LYS A 41 14.76 -21.65 -10.04
N GLN A 42 13.79 -22.43 -10.49
CA GLN A 42 12.38 -22.19 -10.21
C GLN A 42 12.07 -22.73 -8.81
N HIS A 43 11.93 -21.86 -7.81
CA HIS A 43 11.58 -22.24 -6.44
C HIS A 43 10.64 -21.22 -5.81
N HIS A 44 9.97 -21.59 -4.71
CA HIS A 44 9.21 -20.68 -3.87
C HIS A 44 9.70 -20.68 -2.42
N ASN A 45 10.98 -20.97 -2.22
CA ASN A 45 11.64 -20.89 -0.90
C ASN A 45 11.68 -19.44 -0.40
N PRO A 46 11.01 -19.09 0.72
CA PRO A 46 11.01 -17.73 1.27
C PRO A 46 12.40 -17.18 1.56
N GLU A 47 13.37 -18.01 1.97
CA GLU A 47 14.76 -17.57 2.25
C GLU A 47 15.43 -16.90 1.04
N GLY A 48 15.08 -17.35 -0.17
CA GLY A 48 15.59 -16.82 -1.43
C GLY A 48 14.70 -15.77 -2.08
N MET A 49 13.74 -15.24 -1.32
CA MET A 49 12.69 -14.36 -1.81
C MET A 49 12.40 -13.21 -0.85
N ILE A 50 11.86 -12.11 -1.38
CA ILE A 50 11.46 -10.94 -0.60
C ILE A 50 10.21 -10.30 -1.18
N ALA A 51 9.38 -9.71 -0.32
CA ALA A 51 8.29 -8.84 -0.73
C ALA A 51 8.76 -7.37 -0.84
N LEU A 52 8.50 -6.74 -1.99
CA LEU A 52 8.87 -5.35 -2.29
C LEU A 52 7.71 -4.68 -3.04
N CYS A 53 7.68 -3.34 -3.11
CA CYS A 53 6.75 -2.69 -4.05
C CYS A 53 7.19 -2.91 -5.51
N PRO A 54 6.30 -2.76 -6.52
CA PRO A 54 6.64 -3.00 -7.92
C PRO A 54 7.91 -2.27 -8.40
N GLU A 55 8.10 -1.03 -7.97
CA GLU A 55 9.28 -0.22 -8.31
C GLU A 55 10.57 -0.82 -7.73
N HIS A 56 10.59 -1.10 -6.43
CA HIS A 56 11.77 -1.69 -5.78
C HIS A 56 11.97 -3.16 -6.19
N ALA A 57 10.92 -3.89 -6.57
CA ALA A 57 11.10 -5.20 -7.18
C ALA A 57 11.80 -5.11 -8.55
N ALA A 58 11.47 -4.11 -9.37
CA ALA A 58 12.13 -3.87 -10.65
C ALA A 58 13.61 -3.47 -10.49
N HIS A 59 13.93 -2.60 -9.51
CA HIS A 59 15.32 -2.29 -9.16
C HIS A 59 16.09 -3.54 -8.70
N ALA A 60 15.45 -4.47 -7.97
CA ALA A 60 16.07 -5.71 -7.53
C ALA A 60 16.32 -6.66 -8.70
N ASP A 61 15.34 -6.82 -9.60
CA ASP A 61 15.51 -7.54 -10.87
C ASP A 61 16.63 -6.92 -11.73
N GLY A 62 16.81 -5.60 -11.68
CA GLY A 62 17.88 -4.85 -12.36
C GLY A 62 19.26 -4.95 -11.69
N GLY A 63 19.39 -5.62 -10.55
CA GLY A 63 20.67 -5.81 -9.86
C GLY A 63 21.14 -4.61 -9.03
N HIS A 64 20.24 -3.69 -8.66
CA HIS A 64 20.59 -2.52 -7.83
C HIS A 64 20.92 -2.90 -6.37
N TRP A 65 20.56 -4.11 -5.95
CA TRP A 65 20.95 -4.68 -4.65
C TRP A 65 21.69 -6.00 -4.81
N THR A 66 22.68 -6.18 -3.95
CA THR A 66 23.32 -7.47 -3.71
C THR A 66 22.39 -8.42 -2.95
N ILE A 67 22.64 -9.72 -3.04
CA ILE A 67 21.94 -10.77 -2.27
C ILE A 67 21.95 -10.44 -0.77
N ASN A 68 23.09 -9.99 -0.23
CA ASN A 68 23.20 -9.65 1.19
C ASN A 68 22.35 -8.44 1.57
N GLN A 69 22.29 -7.40 0.73
CA GLN A 69 21.39 -6.26 0.96
C GLN A 69 19.91 -6.69 0.93
N LEU A 70 19.52 -7.56 -0.01
CA LEU A 70 18.16 -8.09 -0.06
C LEU A 70 17.81 -8.91 1.18
N ARG A 71 18.74 -9.73 1.69
CA ARG A 71 18.56 -10.43 2.97
C ARG A 71 18.38 -9.47 4.14
N GLN A 72 19.16 -8.38 4.20
CA GLN A 72 19.02 -7.36 5.24
C GLN A 72 17.71 -6.55 5.16
N LEU A 73 17.13 -6.44 3.96
CA LEU A 73 15.82 -5.82 3.76
C LEU A 73 14.65 -6.70 4.21
N LYS A 74 14.87 -8.00 4.51
CA LYS A 74 13.85 -8.90 5.08
C LYS A 74 13.58 -8.59 6.56
N ARG A 75 13.12 -7.38 6.82
CA ARG A 75 12.75 -6.88 8.14
C ARG A 75 11.52 -5.98 8.01
N PRO A 76 10.73 -5.82 9.08
CA PRO A 76 9.61 -4.89 9.09
C PRO A 76 10.07 -3.51 8.61
N ALA A 77 9.31 -2.92 7.68
CA ALA A 77 9.55 -1.55 7.26
C ALA A 77 9.53 -0.65 8.51
N ASN A 78 10.50 0.26 8.61
CA ASN A 78 10.49 1.28 9.65
C ASN A 78 9.49 2.36 9.21
N LEU A 79 8.22 2.06 9.42
CA LEU A 79 7.14 2.99 9.16
C LEU A 79 7.20 4.06 10.26
N ASN A 80 7.37 5.32 9.88
CA ASN A 80 6.89 6.42 10.71
C ASN A 80 5.38 6.21 10.93
N ASP A 81 4.70 6.94 11.82
CA ASP A 81 3.28 6.72 12.20
C ASP A 81 2.24 6.69 11.04
N TRP A 82 2.68 6.86 9.79
CA TRP A 82 1.93 7.05 8.56
C TRP A 82 2.51 6.16 7.44
N VAL A 83 1.65 5.38 6.78
CA VAL A 83 1.99 4.64 5.55
C VAL A 83 1.69 5.53 4.35
N THR A 84 2.72 5.93 3.60
CA THR A 84 2.56 6.73 2.38
C THR A 84 2.60 5.81 1.16
N ALA A 85 1.56 5.86 0.33
CA ALA A 85 1.44 5.02 -0.87
C ALA A 85 0.89 5.83 -2.04
N SER A 86 1.45 5.64 -3.23
CA SER A 86 0.94 6.22 -4.47
C SER A 86 0.43 5.11 -5.39
N TRP A 87 -0.76 5.29 -5.96
CA TRP A 87 -1.27 4.40 -7.00
C TRP A 87 -0.58 4.74 -8.33
N PRO A 88 -0.03 3.75 -9.06
CA PRO A 88 0.57 4.02 -10.37
C PRO A 88 -0.48 4.31 -11.45
N TRP A 89 -1.74 3.92 -11.23
CA TRP A 89 -2.87 4.19 -12.12
C TRP A 89 -4.01 4.88 -11.37
N LYS A 90 -4.70 5.81 -12.03
CA LYS A 90 -5.81 6.58 -11.44
C LYS A 90 -7.14 6.08 -12.01
N PRO A 91 -7.98 5.40 -11.23
CA PRO A 91 -9.26 4.93 -11.73
C PRO A 91 -10.21 6.11 -11.97
N GLU A 92 -10.76 6.25 -13.19
CA GLU A 92 -11.83 7.23 -13.49
C GLU A 92 -13.13 6.91 -12.72
N LYS A 93 -13.34 5.63 -12.40
CA LYS A 93 -14.48 5.14 -11.61
C LYS A 93 -13.95 4.15 -10.57
N ALA A 94 -14.20 4.42 -9.29
CA ALA A 94 -13.88 3.51 -8.20
C ALA A 94 -15.13 2.76 -7.74
N VAL A 95 -15.03 1.44 -7.63
CA VAL A 95 -16.03 0.58 -6.99
C VAL A 95 -15.41 -0.02 -5.74
N PHE A 96 -16.05 0.18 -4.60
CA PHE A 96 -15.64 -0.39 -3.33
C PHE A 96 -16.52 -1.58 -3.00
N MET A 97 -15.91 -2.70 -2.60
CA MET A 97 -16.61 -3.89 -2.13
C MET A 97 -16.43 -4.04 -0.63
N LEU A 98 -17.54 -4.14 0.10
CA LEU A 98 -17.55 -4.45 1.53
C LEU A 98 -18.57 -5.56 1.78
N GLY A 99 -18.09 -6.75 2.13
CA GLY A 99 -18.94 -7.95 2.17
C GLY A 99 -19.57 -8.23 0.80
N ASN A 100 -20.90 -8.31 0.75
CA ASN A 100 -21.67 -8.50 -0.48
C ASN A 100 -22.22 -7.18 -1.07
N SER A 101 -21.78 -6.03 -0.56
CA SER A 101 -22.26 -4.72 -0.99
C SER A 101 -21.24 -4.03 -1.90
N TYR A 102 -21.75 -3.45 -2.99
CA TYR A 102 -20.97 -2.65 -3.94
C TYR A 102 -21.29 -1.18 -3.79
N TYR A 103 -20.27 -0.35 -3.73
CA TYR A 103 -20.39 1.09 -3.57
C TYR A 103 -19.67 1.80 -4.71
N VAL A 104 -20.34 2.76 -5.35
CA VAL A 104 -19.83 3.45 -6.54
C VAL A 104 -19.77 4.96 -6.29
N GLY A 105 -18.58 5.56 -6.41
CA GLY A 105 -18.43 7.02 -6.23
C GLY A 105 -18.36 7.46 -4.76
N GLU A 106 -18.65 8.75 -4.54
CA GLU A 106 -18.37 9.47 -3.29
C GLU A 106 -19.43 9.23 -2.22
N ARG A 107 -19.06 8.54 -1.14
CA ARG A 107 -19.94 8.34 0.03
C ARG A 107 -19.18 7.75 1.20
N ALA A 108 -19.77 7.86 2.40
CA ALA A 108 -19.44 6.98 3.51
C ALA A 108 -19.78 5.54 3.10
N LEU A 109 -18.75 4.70 2.98
CA LEU A 109 -18.84 3.28 2.63
C LEU A 109 -19.28 2.45 3.83
N LEU A 110 -18.87 2.86 5.02
CA LEU A 110 -19.28 2.28 6.29
C LEU A 110 -19.39 3.38 7.34
N SER A 111 -20.52 3.42 8.06
CA SER A 111 -20.71 4.29 9.21
C SER A 111 -21.25 3.48 10.40
N MET A 112 -20.90 3.91 11.60
CA MET A 112 -21.39 3.32 12.85
C MET A 112 -21.76 4.47 13.78
N SER A 113 -22.98 4.45 14.30
CA SER A 113 -23.52 5.53 15.16
C SER A 113 -23.40 6.93 14.53
N GLY A 114 -23.60 7.03 13.22
CA GLY A 114 -23.48 8.30 12.47
C GLY A 114 -22.03 8.76 12.20
N ILE A 115 -21.02 8.03 12.69
CA ILE A 115 -19.61 8.33 12.46
C ILE A 115 -19.13 7.53 11.24
N PRO A 116 -18.61 8.16 10.18
CA PRO A 116 -18.03 7.46 9.04
C PRO A 116 -16.74 6.73 9.47
N ILE A 117 -16.76 5.41 9.35
CA ILE A 117 -15.61 4.52 9.60
C ILE A 117 -14.76 4.39 8.34
N LEU A 118 -15.40 4.23 7.17
CA LEU A 118 -14.72 4.15 5.88
C LEU A 118 -15.49 5.06 4.92
N GLY A 119 -14.80 5.93 4.22
CA GLY A 119 -15.40 6.85 3.26
C GLY A 119 -14.51 7.04 2.05
N ALA A 120 -15.14 7.27 0.90
CA ALA A 120 -14.48 7.77 -0.28
C ALA A 120 -15.07 9.14 -0.63
N SER A 121 -14.22 10.13 -0.86
CA SER A 121 -14.61 11.45 -1.36
C SER A 121 -13.93 11.68 -2.70
N ARG A 122 -14.48 12.55 -3.54
CA ARG A 122 -13.75 13.04 -4.70
C ARG A 122 -13.69 14.55 -4.69
N THR A 123 -12.49 15.03 -4.98
CA THR A 123 -12.17 16.44 -5.00
C THR A 123 -11.86 16.80 -6.43
N TYR A 124 -12.70 17.64 -7.03
CA TYR A 124 -12.40 18.27 -8.30
C TYR A 124 -11.36 19.38 -8.09
N LEU A 125 -10.28 19.36 -8.86
CA LEU A 125 -9.22 20.36 -8.82
C LEU A 125 -9.37 21.28 -10.06
N PRO A 126 -10.03 22.45 -9.91
CA PRO A 126 -10.43 23.28 -11.05
C PRO A 126 -9.24 23.82 -11.85
N ASN A 127 -8.10 24.06 -11.19
CA ASN A 127 -6.87 24.55 -11.84
C ASN A 127 -6.26 23.54 -12.82
N TYR A 128 -6.74 22.29 -12.82
CA TYR A 128 -6.18 21.23 -13.63
C TYR A 128 -7.22 20.40 -14.37
N ASP A 129 -8.49 20.78 -14.28
CA ASP A 129 -9.61 20.11 -14.95
C ASP A 129 -9.64 18.58 -14.69
N TYR A 130 -9.31 18.15 -13.46
CA TYR A 130 -9.35 16.74 -13.09
C TYR A 130 -9.88 16.53 -11.67
N SER A 131 -10.24 15.29 -11.34
CA SER A 131 -10.70 14.93 -10.00
C SER A 131 -9.86 13.83 -9.36
N VAL A 132 -9.76 13.87 -8.05
CA VAL A 132 -9.01 12.92 -7.23
C VAL A 132 -9.99 12.20 -6.32
N VAL A 133 -9.90 10.88 -6.22
CA VAL A 133 -10.64 10.10 -5.21
C VAL A 133 -9.74 9.93 -3.98
N SER A 134 -10.27 10.28 -2.82
CA SER A 134 -9.60 10.16 -1.53
C SER A 134 -10.29 9.10 -0.68
N ILE A 135 -9.52 8.36 0.11
CA ILE A 135 -10.06 7.38 1.05
C ILE A 135 -9.75 7.84 2.48
N SER A 136 -10.76 7.75 3.34
CA SER A 136 -10.66 7.98 4.79
C SER A 136 -11.11 6.71 5.52
N LEU A 137 -10.33 6.25 6.49
CA LEU A 137 -10.60 5.07 7.31
C LEU A 137 -10.29 5.39 8.78
N GLN A 138 -11.18 5.01 9.69
CA GLN A 138 -10.91 5.06 11.13
C GLN A 138 -11.35 3.75 11.78
N LEU A 139 -10.40 2.87 12.06
CA LEU A 139 -10.64 1.65 12.83
C LEU A 139 -10.42 1.94 14.31
N LYS A 140 -11.34 1.45 15.15
CA LYS A 140 -11.31 1.61 16.61
C LYS A 140 -11.36 0.26 17.30
N GLU A 141 -10.77 0.17 18.47
CA GLU A 141 -10.98 -0.91 19.42
C GLU A 141 -12.40 -0.86 19.99
N ALA A 142 -12.83 -1.93 20.65
CA ALA A 142 -14.10 -1.96 21.39
C ALA A 142 -14.19 -0.87 22.47
N SER A 143 -13.03 -0.42 23.00
CA SER A 143 -12.92 0.70 23.95
C SER A 143 -13.20 2.09 23.31
N GLY A 144 -13.31 2.17 21.98
CA GLY A 144 -13.43 3.42 21.24
C GLY A 144 -12.09 4.07 20.88
N ARG A 145 -10.96 3.51 21.34
CA ARG A 145 -9.61 3.99 20.99
C ARG A 145 -9.30 3.73 19.51
N PRO A 146 -8.85 4.73 18.72
CA PRO A 146 -8.45 4.50 17.33
C PRO A 146 -7.21 3.61 17.24
N VAL A 147 -7.29 2.55 16.43
CA VAL A 147 -6.18 1.63 16.09
C VAL A 147 -5.50 2.08 14.81
N VAL A 148 -6.29 2.50 13.82
CA VAL A 148 -5.80 2.97 12.52
C VAL A 148 -6.62 4.18 12.12
N THR A 149 -5.94 5.26 11.71
CA THR A 149 -6.59 6.40 11.09
C THR A 149 -5.89 6.73 9.77
N LEU A 150 -6.64 6.64 8.68
CA LEU A 150 -6.32 7.19 7.37
C LEU A 150 -7.28 8.36 7.14
N LYS A 151 -6.76 9.54 6.82
CA LYS A 151 -7.59 10.71 6.59
C LYS A 151 -7.25 11.33 5.24
N ASP A 152 -8.28 11.50 4.41
CA ASP A 152 -8.28 12.24 3.15
C ASP A 152 -7.05 11.94 2.29
N THR A 153 -6.70 10.65 2.19
CA THR A 153 -5.55 10.21 1.40
C THR A 153 -5.90 10.38 -0.07
N ALA A 154 -5.52 11.54 -0.61
CA ALA A 154 -5.71 12.01 -1.98
C ALA A 154 -4.36 12.13 -2.69
N TYR A 155 -4.33 11.99 -4.01
CA TYR A 155 -3.14 12.28 -4.82
C TYR A 155 -3.40 13.36 -5.87
N SER A 156 -2.59 14.44 -5.86
CA SER A 156 -2.45 15.37 -6.98
C SER A 156 -1.05 15.21 -7.59
N SER A 157 -0.98 14.96 -8.90
CA SER A 157 0.28 14.97 -9.66
C SER A 157 0.58 16.42 -10.04
N LEU A 158 1.08 17.20 -9.09
CA LEU A 158 1.67 18.48 -9.38
C LEU A 158 3.13 18.40 -8.97
N SER A 159 3.98 18.36 -9.98
CA SER A 159 5.41 18.50 -9.78
C SER A 159 5.66 19.73 -8.90
N TRP A 160 6.32 19.51 -7.76
CA TRP A 160 6.90 20.53 -6.88
C TRP A 160 6.02 21.31 -5.89
N TYR A 161 4.90 20.75 -5.41
CA TYR A 161 4.29 21.28 -4.17
C TYR A 161 3.93 20.15 -3.19
N THR A 162 4.70 20.07 -2.10
CA THR A 162 4.34 19.33 -0.88
C THR A 162 3.02 19.88 -0.32
N PHE A 163 1.95 19.11 -0.37
CA PHE A 163 0.82 19.30 0.54
C PHE A 163 1.17 18.63 1.87
N SER A 164 1.81 19.39 2.76
CA SER A 164 1.84 19.08 4.19
C SER A 164 0.82 19.98 4.89
N GLU A 165 -0.44 19.55 4.97
CA GLU A 165 -1.32 20.01 6.04
C GLU A 165 -1.34 18.95 7.13
N ALA A 166 -0.35 19.05 8.02
CA ALA A 166 -0.48 18.54 9.36
C ALA A 166 -1.70 19.23 9.99
N VAL A 167 -2.80 18.49 10.15
CA VAL A 167 -3.88 18.93 11.03
C VAL A 167 -3.37 18.81 12.46
N SER A 168 -2.66 19.84 12.89
CA SER A 168 -2.51 20.20 14.29
C SER A 168 -3.91 20.34 14.87
N LYS A 169 -4.23 19.51 15.87
CA LYS A 169 -5.29 19.81 16.83
C LYS A 169 -4.63 20.33 18.09
N ARG A 170 -5.15 21.48 18.53
CA ARG A 170 -4.82 22.24 19.73
C ARG A 170 -4.65 21.37 20.97
#